data_AF-A0A6S6UGC5-F1
#
_entry.id   AF-A0A6S6UGC5-F1
#
_cell.length_a   1.000
_cell.length_b   1.000
_cell.length_c   1.000
_cell.angle_alpha   90.00
_cell.angle_beta   90.00
_cell.angle_gamma   90.00
#
_symmetry.space_group_name_H-M   'P 1'
#
loop_
_entity.id
_entity.type
_entity.pdbx_description
1 polymer ?
#
loop_
_entity_poly.entity_id
_entity_poly.type
_entity_poly.pdbx_seq_one_letter_code
_entity_poly.pdbx_strand_id
1 'polypeptide(L)'
;MKNNGFKNEKGLVKALNTKYFYQLNKNLKNLIKSTFKHYDMPIKCELLTENHKSDIQIQIGTESHTYSIKMGKGNSIHQEPLDSFLKFLEKEYALNPKIKENLQRFIWADGTLNGHGAIQHRISSRTFKKRNPQLIEEIQSYFDKFKKPLIQRFLIEGINSQSSAEFIYYGTVNKGVVCKSTAILDWVSNHNARGVLHIGKLTFQAWNRNLKGKKKSEKKRGVIQLKWGGLKKDIQKIAKINLGKQQEIDFVKLLNQKEKLTYWETLKLNPSHHYAIRVKYQKYGKINQRKIWAKADAFIAKGLIPQHYLKLQHYFLNEDDIQRFNLQAVAHTGVSIKQEHSTQYQILKIAPSTFQKLFKGNILAAGASVYYKKKKKLPLNKNILQGWNISEEDFLTYYSEKLNLNIHSSTDSKCQSCLKKIKRYAKKMIIEHIKKDKNLSNFIFMGIGNFPEPFTAPWLFEKGTLKQNYPIPFTITTGSGRSRGKYSIAVKPK
;
A
#
# COMPACT_ATOMS: atom_id res chain seq x y z
N MET A 1 -2.68 -25.96 -16.48
CA MET A 1 -2.65 -24.72 -15.67
C MET A 1 -3.07 -23.43 -16.41
N LYS A 2 -2.96 -23.31 -17.76
CA LYS A 2 -3.46 -22.12 -18.50
C LYS A 2 -4.98 -21.96 -18.49
N ASN A 3 -5.73 -23.05 -18.34
CA ASN A 3 -7.19 -23.05 -18.53
C ASN A 3 -8.00 -22.36 -17.42
N ASN A 4 -7.42 -22.07 -16.24
CA ASN A 4 -8.20 -21.53 -15.13
C ASN A 4 -8.42 -20.01 -15.23
N GLY A 5 -7.52 -19.27 -15.90
CA GLY A 5 -7.65 -17.81 -16.11
C GLY A 5 -8.81 -17.47 -17.04
N PHE A 6 -8.77 -18.00 -18.26
CA PHE A 6 -9.85 -17.82 -19.24
C PHE A 6 -11.20 -18.33 -18.74
N LYS A 7 -11.23 -19.46 -18.02
CA LYS A 7 -12.46 -19.94 -17.36
C LYS A 7 -12.99 -18.94 -16.33
N ASN A 8 -12.11 -18.26 -15.61
CA ASN A 8 -12.49 -17.25 -14.62
C ASN A 8 -13.02 -15.97 -15.26
N GLU A 9 -12.43 -15.51 -16.36
CA GLU A 9 -12.94 -14.39 -17.16
C GLU A 9 -14.35 -14.68 -17.69
N LYS A 10 -14.54 -15.83 -18.35
CA LYS A 10 -15.86 -16.32 -18.78
C LYS A 10 -16.85 -16.43 -17.62
N GLY A 11 -16.39 -16.91 -16.47
CA GLY A 11 -17.21 -17.00 -15.26
C GLY A 11 -17.65 -15.64 -14.73
N LEU A 12 -16.79 -14.62 -14.78
CA LEU A 12 -17.14 -13.25 -14.41
C LEU A 12 -18.16 -12.65 -15.38
N VAL A 13 -17.97 -12.82 -16.68
CA VAL A 13 -18.93 -12.37 -17.70
C VAL A 13 -20.30 -13.00 -17.47
N LYS A 14 -20.37 -14.33 -17.31
CA LYS A 14 -21.64 -15.04 -17.01
C LYS A 14 -22.31 -14.55 -15.72
N ALA A 15 -21.53 -14.18 -14.71
CA ALA A 15 -22.06 -13.74 -13.42
C ALA A 15 -22.50 -12.27 -13.39
N LEU A 16 -22.13 -11.47 -14.40
CA LEU A 16 -22.40 -10.03 -14.48
C LEU A 16 -23.34 -9.67 -15.61
N ASN A 17 -23.13 -10.25 -16.80
CA ASN A 17 -23.88 -9.86 -18.00
C ASN A 17 -25.39 -10.11 -17.82
N THR A 18 -26.19 -9.14 -18.26
CA THR A 18 -27.65 -9.07 -18.14
C THR A 18 -28.19 -9.14 -16.71
N LYS A 19 -27.34 -9.01 -15.69
CA LYS A 19 -27.78 -9.00 -14.28
C LYS A 19 -28.02 -7.57 -13.81
N TYR A 20 -28.97 -7.44 -12.89
CA TYR A 20 -29.12 -6.24 -12.08
C TYR A 20 -28.26 -6.32 -10.82
N PHE A 21 -27.92 -5.16 -10.25
CA PHE A 21 -27.09 -5.07 -9.06
C PHE A 21 -27.61 -5.92 -7.89
N TYR A 22 -28.93 -5.93 -7.64
CA TYR A 22 -29.51 -6.69 -6.52
C TYR A 22 -29.32 -8.20 -6.64
N GLN A 23 -29.20 -8.72 -7.88
CA GLN A 23 -29.00 -10.15 -8.18
C GLN A 23 -27.56 -10.61 -7.96
N LEU A 24 -26.61 -9.68 -7.83
CA LEU A 24 -25.21 -10.00 -7.66
C LEU A 24 -24.89 -10.53 -6.26
N ASN A 25 -23.90 -11.42 -6.18
CA ASN A 25 -23.33 -11.80 -4.89
C ASN A 25 -22.57 -10.61 -4.24
N LYS A 26 -22.30 -10.70 -2.93
CA LYS A 26 -21.64 -9.63 -2.17
C LYS A 26 -20.32 -9.14 -2.78
N ASN A 27 -19.53 -10.04 -3.34
CA ASN A 27 -18.23 -9.71 -3.94
C ASN A 27 -18.38 -8.89 -5.23
N LEU A 28 -19.30 -9.29 -6.10
CA LEU A 28 -19.58 -8.56 -7.34
C LEU A 28 -20.31 -7.24 -7.07
N LYS A 29 -21.19 -7.18 -6.06
CA LYS A 29 -21.76 -5.91 -5.58
C LYS A 29 -20.66 -4.92 -5.19
N ASN A 30 -19.62 -5.37 -4.48
CA ASN A 30 -18.49 -4.52 -4.12
C ASN A 30 -17.68 -4.08 -5.33
N LEU A 31 -17.49 -4.93 -6.34
CA LEU A 31 -16.84 -4.56 -7.60
C LEU A 31 -17.58 -3.41 -8.27
N ILE A 32 -18.89 -3.55 -8.46
CA ILE A 32 -19.72 -2.52 -9.11
C ILE A 32 -19.71 -1.22 -8.30
N LYS A 33 -19.98 -1.26 -6.98
CA LYS A 33 -19.93 -0.08 -6.11
C LYS A 33 -18.57 0.63 -6.10
N SER A 34 -17.48 -0.09 -6.35
CA SER A 34 -16.13 0.49 -6.36
C SER A 34 -15.76 1.15 -7.69
N THR A 35 -16.53 0.92 -8.75
CA THR A 35 -16.15 1.32 -10.11
C THR A 35 -17.22 2.09 -10.87
N PHE A 36 -18.49 2.01 -10.47
CA PHE A 36 -19.60 2.74 -11.08
C PHE A 36 -20.27 3.67 -10.07
N LYS A 37 -20.75 4.82 -10.54
CA LYS A 37 -21.51 5.77 -9.72
C LYS A 37 -22.98 5.35 -9.58
N HIS A 38 -23.56 4.85 -10.68
CA HIS A 38 -24.94 4.40 -10.76
C HIS A 38 -25.00 2.93 -11.17
N TYR A 39 -25.93 2.17 -10.59
CA TYR A 39 -26.00 0.72 -10.79
C TYR A 39 -27.43 0.15 -10.80
N ASP A 40 -28.40 1.00 -11.15
CA ASP A 40 -29.82 0.64 -11.20
C ASP A 40 -30.21 -0.01 -12.54
N MET A 41 -29.38 0.15 -13.58
CA MET A 41 -29.59 -0.42 -14.91
C MET A 41 -29.01 -1.83 -15.04
N PRO A 42 -29.46 -2.63 -16.03
CA PRO A 42 -28.84 -3.91 -16.36
C PRO A 42 -27.35 -3.76 -16.66
N ILE A 43 -26.55 -4.67 -16.13
CA ILE A 43 -25.11 -4.73 -16.35
C ILE A 43 -24.86 -5.44 -17.68
N LYS A 44 -24.20 -4.76 -18.62
CA LYS A 44 -23.61 -5.38 -19.81
C LYS A 44 -22.15 -5.73 -19.51
N CYS A 45 -21.75 -6.96 -19.76
CA CYS A 45 -20.38 -7.39 -19.51
C CYS A 45 -19.93 -8.33 -20.63
N GLU A 46 -18.76 -8.05 -21.20
CA GLU A 46 -18.24 -8.79 -22.35
C GLU A 46 -16.74 -9.08 -22.21
N LEU A 47 -16.29 -10.13 -22.90
CA LEU A 47 -14.87 -10.42 -23.06
C LEU A 47 -14.31 -9.51 -24.14
N LEU A 48 -13.14 -8.95 -23.89
CA LEU A 48 -12.37 -8.27 -24.92
C LEU A 48 -11.38 -9.28 -25.51
N THR A 49 -11.49 -9.55 -26.81
CA THR A 49 -10.66 -10.52 -27.52
C THR A 49 -9.77 -9.82 -28.54
N GLU A 50 -8.52 -10.29 -28.67
CA GLU A 50 -7.49 -9.78 -29.60
C GLU A 50 -7.03 -8.34 -29.33
N ASN A 51 -5.71 -8.08 -29.34
CA ASN A 51 -5.14 -6.73 -29.21
C ASN A 51 -5.70 -5.84 -28.07
N HIS A 52 -6.17 -6.40 -26.96
CA HIS A 52 -6.59 -5.66 -25.77
C HIS A 52 -5.73 -6.02 -24.56
N LYS A 53 -5.36 -5.01 -23.76
CA LYS A 53 -4.69 -5.24 -22.47
C LYS A 53 -5.70 -5.63 -21.38
N SER A 54 -6.92 -5.14 -21.54
CA SER A 54 -8.09 -5.47 -20.74
C SER A 54 -8.65 -6.82 -21.15
N ASP A 55 -9.17 -7.56 -20.17
CA ASP A 55 -9.72 -8.90 -20.36
C ASP A 55 -11.27 -8.86 -20.45
N ILE A 56 -11.93 -7.89 -19.79
CA ILE A 56 -13.38 -7.65 -19.89
C ILE A 56 -13.70 -6.14 -19.96
N GLN A 57 -14.86 -5.82 -20.50
CA GLN A 57 -15.53 -4.53 -20.36
C GLN A 57 -16.84 -4.71 -19.58
N ILE A 58 -17.16 -3.76 -18.69
CA ILE A 58 -18.45 -3.68 -18.00
C ILE A 58 -19.06 -2.34 -18.33
N GLN A 59 -20.34 -2.32 -18.70
CA GLN A 59 -21.13 -1.13 -18.96
C GLN A 59 -22.43 -1.15 -18.15
N ILE A 60 -22.79 0.00 -17.59
CA ILE A 60 -24.06 0.23 -16.91
C ILE A 60 -24.60 1.59 -17.35
N GLY A 61 -25.72 1.60 -18.07
CA GLY A 61 -26.24 2.82 -18.69
C GLY A 61 -25.21 3.41 -19.67
N THR A 62 -24.79 4.66 -19.42
CA THR A 62 -23.79 5.36 -20.23
C THR A 62 -22.36 5.22 -19.71
N GLU A 63 -22.16 4.71 -18.49
CA GLU A 63 -20.83 4.51 -17.89
C GLU A 63 -20.27 3.15 -18.35
N SER A 64 -19.03 3.13 -18.82
CA SER A 64 -18.34 1.92 -19.27
C SER A 64 -16.89 1.93 -18.78
N HIS A 65 -16.43 0.77 -18.31
CA HIS A 65 -15.09 0.59 -17.77
C HIS A 65 -14.45 -0.72 -18.23
N THR A 66 -13.14 -0.66 -18.38
CA THR A 66 -12.31 -1.79 -18.81
C THR A 66 -11.48 -2.38 -17.66
N TYR A 67 -11.37 -3.71 -17.63
CA TYR A 67 -10.74 -4.42 -16.53
C TYR A 67 -9.75 -5.46 -17.02
N SER A 68 -8.55 -5.45 -16.45
CA SER A 68 -7.66 -6.59 -16.52
C SER A 68 -7.89 -7.55 -15.35
N ILE A 69 -8.25 -8.79 -15.66
CA ILE A 69 -8.53 -9.88 -14.73
C ILE A 69 -7.23 -10.63 -14.43
N LYS A 70 -6.96 -10.84 -13.14
CA LYS A 70 -5.77 -11.56 -12.67
C LYS A 70 -6.17 -12.56 -11.59
N MET A 71 -5.54 -13.75 -11.65
CA MET A 71 -5.70 -14.77 -10.62
C MET A 71 -4.47 -15.67 -10.50
N GLY A 72 -4.40 -16.46 -9.43
CA GLY A 72 -3.38 -17.48 -9.25
C GLY A 72 -1.99 -16.96 -8.85
N LYS A 73 -1.01 -17.88 -8.84
CA LYS A 73 0.35 -17.63 -8.32
C LYS A 73 1.36 -17.21 -9.40
N GLY A 74 0.98 -17.28 -10.68
CA GLY A 74 1.89 -17.09 -11.81
C GLY A 74 2.50 -15.68 -11.90
N ASN A 75 1.81 -14.67 -11.37
CA ASN A 75 2.28 -13.29 -11.17
C ASN A 75 2.92 -12.64 -12.43
N SER A 76 2.67 -13.18 -13.62
CA SER A 76 3.18 -12.65 -14.88
C SER A 76 2.18 -11.62 -15.38
N ILE A 77 2.68 -10.44 -15.72
CA ILE A 77 1.81 -9.32 -16.10
C ILE A 77 1.93 -8.98 -17.58
N HIS A 78 3.11 -9.20 -18.16
CA HIS A 78 3.38 -8.89 -19.55
C HIS A 78 4.42 -9.84 -20.15
N GLN A 79 4.27 -10.13 -21.43
CA GLN A 79 5.23 -10.85 -22.26
C GLN A 79 5.18 -10.24 -23.66
N GLU A 80 6.33 -10.01 -24.27
CA GLU A 80 6.44 -9.61 -25.66
C GLU A 80 7.79 -10.06 -26.26
N PRO A 81 7.89 -10.22 -27.58
CA PRO A 81 9.18 -10.42 -28.24
C PRO A 81 10.16 -9.29 -27.89
N LEU A 82 11.43 -9.62 -27.70
CA LEU A 82 12.48 -8.64 -27.42
C LEU A 82 12.53 -7.59 -28.54
N ASP A 83 12.47 -8.01 -29.80
CA ASP A 83 12.59 -7.09 -30.93
C ASP A 83 11.45 -6.08 -30.96
N SER A 84 10.22 -6.48 -30.62
CA SER A 84 9.08 -5.56 -30.47
C SER A 84 9.35 -4.52 -29.39
N PHE A 85 9.93 -4.95 -28.25
CA PHE A 85 10.27 -4.03 -27.18
C PHE A 85 11.43 -3.09 -27.54
N LEU A 86 12.47 -3.58 -28.24
CA LEU A 86 13.59 -2.76 -28.69
C LEU A 86 13.13 -1.69 -29.68
N LYS A 87 12.30 -2.05 -30.67
CA LYS A 87 11.70 -1.08 -31.61
C LYS A 87 10.89 -0.01 -30.90
N PHE A 88 10.13 -0.40 -29.88
CA PHE A 88 9.40 0.57 -29.04
C PHE A 88 10.35 1.52 -28.30
N LEU A 89 11.43 1.00 -27.70
CA LEU A 89 12.41 1.84 -27.01
C LEU A 89 13.16 2.79 -27.96
N GLU A 90 13.49 2.33 -29.17
CA GLU A 90 14.10 3.14 -30.22
C GLU A 90 13.19 4.31 -30.60
N LYS A 91 11.91 4.01 -30.88
CA LYS A 91 10.93 5.00 -31.29
C LYS A 91 10.61 6.02 -30.21
N GLU A 92 10.37 5.58 -28.97
CA GLU A 92 9.78 6.42 -27.93
C GLU A 92 10.82 7.01 -26.94
N TYR A 93 12.02 6.44 -26.86
CA TYR A 93 13.00 6.80 -25.81
C TYR A 93 14.45 6.89 -26.28
N ALA A 94 14.70 7.00 -27.60
CA ALA A 94 16.03 7.16 -28.18
C ALA A 94 17.04 6.11 -27.66
N LEU A 95 16.72 4.83 -27.89
CA LEU A 95 17.54 3.71 -27.41
C LEU A 95 18.97 3.76 -27.98
N ASN A 96 19.94 3.94 -27.08
CA ASN A 96 21.36 3.87 -27.43
C ASN A 96 21.76 2.44 -27.90
N PRO A 97 22.55 2.31 -28.99
CA PRO A 97 23.04 1.01 -29.50
C PRO A 97 23.70 0.12 -28.44
N LYS A 98 24.49 0.69 -27.53
CA LYS A 98 25.12 -0.05 -26.42
C LYS A 98 24.07 -0.66 -25.49
N ILE A 99 23.02 0.09 -25.14
CA ILE A 99 21.95 -0.42 -24.28
C ILE A 99 21.12 -1.49 -25.01
N LYS A 100 20.87 -1.32 -26.31
CA LYS A 100 20.24 -2.33 -27.16
C LYS A 100 21.01 -3.65 -27.12
N GLU A 101 22.31 -3.60 -27.38
CA GLU A 101 23.20 -4.76 -27.35
C GLU A 101 23.20 -5.42 -25.95
N ASN A 102 23.31 -4.60 -24.90
CA ASN A 102 23.28 -5.07 -23.51
C ASN A 102 21.98 -5.84 -23.21
N LEU A 103 20.82 -5.32 -23.65
CA LEU A 103 19.53 -5.98 -23.50
C LEU A 103 19.47 -7.32 -24.26
N GLN A 104 19.97 -7.36 -25.49
CA GLN A 104 20.08 -8.59 -26.29
C GLN A 104 20.95 -9.63 -25.59
N ARG A 105 22.17 -9.25 -25.17
CA ARG A 105 23.07 -10.12 -24.40
C ARG A 105 22.40 -10.66 -23.14
N PHE A 106 21.67 -9.82 -22.42
CA PHE A 106 20.98 -10.24 -21.20
C PHE A 106 19.83 -11.22 -21.47
N ILE A 107 18.98 -10.96 -22.47
CA ILE A 107 17.80 -11.77 -22.73
C ILE A 107 18.19 -13.13 -23.32
N TRP A 108 19.08 -13.16 -24.32
CA TRP A 108 19.56 -14.41 -24.91
C TRP A 108 20.49 -15.16 -23.97
N ALA A 109 21.49 -14.46 -23.42
CA ALA A 109 22.53 -14.97 -22.52
C ALA A 109 23.09 -16.34 -22.96
N ASP A 110 23.44 -16.43 -24.24
CA ASP A 110 23.94 -17.63 -24.92
C ASP A 110 25.25 -17.35 -25.69
N GLY A 111 25.88 -16.20 -25.45
CA GLY A 111 27.08 -15.73 -26.15
C GLY A 111 26.80 -14.94 -27.43
N THR A 112 25.55 -14.81 -27.86
CA THR A 112 25.16 -14.09 -29.09
C THR A 112 24.19 -12.94 -28.82
N LEU A 113 23.93 -12.12 -29.85
CA LEU A 113 22.94 -11.04 -29.82
C LEU A 113 21.59 -11.41 -30.43
N ASN A 114 21.52 -12.56 -31.11
CA ASN A 114 20.40 -12.97 -31.96
C ASN A 114 19.80 -14.31 -31.55
N GLY A 115 20.33 -14.98 -30.52
CA GLY A 115 19.78 -16.21 -29.99
C GLY A 115 20.28 -17.49 -30.64
N HIS A 116 21.27 -17.44 -31.52
CA HIS A 116 21.84 -18.63 -32.17
C HIS A 116 22.92 -19.34 -31.33
N GLY A 117 23.15 -18.90 -30.10
CA GLY A 117 24.14 -19.51 -29.23
C GLY A 117 23.84 -20.97 -28.89
N ALA A 118 24.89 -21.79 -28.96
CA ALA A 118 24.85 -23.21 -28.62
C ALA A 118 24.38 -23.44 -27.18
N ILE A 119 23.78 -24.61 -26.91
CA ILE A 119 23.13 -24.90 -25.62
C ILE A 119 24.11 -24.76 -24.46
N GLN A 120 25.37 -25.19 -24.63
CA GLN A 120 26.42 -25.12 -23.61
C GLN A 120 26.77 -23.69 -23.18
N HIS A 121 26.49 -22.68 -24.02
CA HIS A 121 26.79 -21.27 -23.71
C HIS A 121 25.63 -20.58 -22.98
N ARG A 122 24.46 -21.23 -22.88
CA ARG A 122 23.27 -20.64 -22.28
C ARG A 122 23.40 -20.58 -20.76
N ILE A 123 23.29 -19.38 -20.18
CA ILE A 123 23.45 -19.19 -18.74
C ILE A 123 22.23 -18.57 -18.05
N SER A 124 22.13 -18.80 -16.74
CA SER A 124 21.07 -18.24 -15.90
C SER A 124 21.23 -16.73 -15.73
N SER A 125 20.16 -16.00 -15.38
CA SER A 125 20.25 -14.56 -15.08
C SER A 125 21.17 -14.24 -13.90
N ARG A 126 21.26 -15.14 -12.91
CA ARG A 126 22.15 -14.97 -11.76
C ARG A 126 23.61 -15.12 -12.19
N THR A 127 23.91 -16.14 -12.99
CA THR A 127 25.25 -16.36 -13.56
C THR A 127 25.64 -15.19 -14.45
N PHE A 128 24.72 -14.74 -15.31
CA PHE A 128 24.95 -13.58 -16.18
C PHE A 128 25.25 -12.32 -15.39
N LYS A 129 24.46 -12.01 -14.34
CA LYS A 129 24.71 -10.85 -13.46
C LYS A 129 26.09 -10.91 -12.80
N LYS A 130 26.51 -12.10 -12.33
CA LYS A 130 27.82 -12.27 -11.70
C LYS A 130 28.96 -12.00 -12.69
N ARG A 131 28.80 -12.40 -13.95
CA ARG A 131 29.82 -12.23 -15.00
C ARG A 131 29.82 -10.83 -15.63
N ASN A 132 28.67 -10.18 -15.69
CA ASN A 132 28.49 -8.90 -16.40
C ASN A 132 27.79 -7.85 -15.51
N PRO A 133 28.36 -7.48 -14.33
CA PRO A 133 27.70 -6.57 -13.41
C PRO A 133 27.48 -5.16 -13.99
N GLN A 134 28.47 -4.61 -14.70
CA GLN A 134 28.42 -3.28 -15.30
C GLN A 134 27.31 -3.17 -16.35
N LEU A 135 27.19 -4.17 -17.23
CA LEU A 135 26.12 -4.24 -18.23
C LEU A 135 24.73 -4.19 -17.57
N ILE A 136 24.53 -4.92 -16.46
CA ILE A 136 23.27 -4.90 -15.72
C ILE A 136 22.99 -3.52 -15.14
N GLU A 137 24.01 -2.83 -14.62
CA GLU A 137 23.89 -1.49 -14.07
C GLU A 137 23.54 -0.44 -15.14
N GLU A 138 24.12 -0.55 -16.33
CA GLU A 138 23.81 0.31 -17.48
C GLU A 138 22.34 0.14 -17.92
N ILE A 139 21.86 -1.10 -18.06
CA ILE A 139 20.45 -1.35 -18.39
C ILE A 139 19.53 -0.81 -17.28
N GLN A 140 19.88 -1.06 -16.02
CA GLN A 140 19.06 -0.64 -14.88
C GLN A 140 18.95 0.89 -14.83
N SER A 141 20.08 1.59 -15.00
CA SER A 141 20.13 3.04 -15.07
C SER A 141 19.27 3.59 -16.20
N TYR A 142 19.27 2.94 -17.36
CA TYR A 142 18.39 3.32 -18.47
C TYR A 142 16.91 3.14 -18.13
N PHE A 143 16.52 1.98 -17.56
CA PHE A 143 15.15 1.73 -17.14
C PHE A 143 14.66 2.68 -16.05
N ASP A 144 15.55 3.12 -15.16
CA ASP A 144 15.18 4.04 -14.08
C ASP A 144 14.77 5.43 -14.59
N LYS A 145 15.34 5.89 -15.72
CA LYS A 145 14.96 7.16 -16.38
C LYS A 145 13.52 7.13 -16.88
N PHE A 146 13.08 6.02 -17.46
CA PHE A 146 11.76 5.87 -18.10
C PHE A 146 10.81 4.95 -17.31
N LYS A 147 11.04 4.81 -16.01
CA LYS A 147 10.39 3.81 -15.16
C LYS A 147 8.87 3.84 -15.22
N LYS A 148 8.26 5.01 -14.98
CA LYS A 148 6.80 5.15 -14.91
C LYS A 148 6.14 4.91 -16.28
N PRO A 149 6.61 5.51 -17.39
CA PRO A 149 6.11 5.18 -18.73
C PRO A 149 6.24 3.70 -19.11
N LEU A 150 7.37 3.05 -18.80
CA LEU A 150 7.55 1.63 -19.05
C LEU A 150 6.56 0.77 -18.24
N ILE A 151 6.33 1.10 -16.97
CA ILE A 151 5.32 0.41 -16.15
C ILE A 151 3.92 0.59 -16.75
N GLN A 152 3.59 1.80 -17.22
CA GLN A 152 2.32 2.09 -17.87
C GLN A 152 2.12 1.22 -19.13
N ARG A 153 3.12 1.13 -20.01
CA ARG A 153 3.09 0.18 -21.14
C ARG A 153 2.77 -1.24 -20.70
N PHE A 154 3.53 -1.77 -19.73
CA PHE A 154 3.41 -3.18 -19.36
C PHE A 154 2.15 -3.52 -18.55
N LEU A 155 1.61 -2.58 -17.79
CA LEU A 155 0.45 -2.80 -16.93
C LEU A 155 -0.86 -2.41 -17.59
N ILE A 156 -0.87 -1.32 -18.35
CA ILE A 156 -2.08 -0.58 -18.73
C ILE A 156 -2.31 -0.63 -20.24
N GLU A 157 -1.28 -0.41 -21.06
CA GLU A 157 -1.45 -0.19 -22.52
C GLU A 157 -1.14 -1.42 -23.36
N GLY A 158 -0.29 -2.35 -22.92
CA GLY A 158 0.16 -3.46 -23.75
C GLY A 158 1.04 -3.05 -24.93
N ILE A 159 1.22 -3.95 -25.91
CA ILE A 159 2.13 -3.73 -27.06
C ILE A 159 1.50 -2.80 -28.09
N ASN A 160 0.22 -3.05 -28.41
CA ASN A 160 -0.59 -2.39 -29.44
C ASN A 160 -2.07 -2.37 -29.01
N SER A 161 -2.38 -2.07 -27.74
CA SER A 161 -3.78 -2.26 -27.33
C SER A 161 -4.71 -1.18 -27.85
N GLN A 162 -5.87 -1.59 -28.34
CA GLN A 162 -6.98 -0.70 -28.65
C GLN A 162 -7.72 -0.22 -27.39
N SER A 163 -7.47 -0.86 -26.23
CA SER A 163 -8.04 -0.45 -24.95
C SER A 163 -7.07 -0.62 -23.80
N SER A 164 -6.87 0.47 -23.08
CA SER A 164 -6.14 0.48 -21.82
C SER A 164 -6.93 -0.22 -20.71
N ALA A 165 -6.25 -0.80 -19.72
CA ALA A 165 -6.93 -1.33 -18.54
C ALA A 165 -7.12 -0.22 -17.50
N GLU A 166 -8.34 0.29 -17.35
CA GLU A 166 -8.67 1.29 -16.32
C GLU A 166 -8.60 0.73 -14.91
N PHE A 167 -8.98 -0.55 -14.77
CA PHE A 167 -8.97 -1.27 -13.51
C PHE A 167 -8.24 -2.60 -13.61
N ILE A 168 -7.68 -3.04 -12.48
CA ILE A 168 -7.19 -4.41 -12.31
C ILE A 168 -8.04 -5.09 -11.25
N TYR A 169 -8.65 -6.21 -11.62
CA TYR A 169 -9.38 -7.08 -10.72
C TYR A 169 -8.57 -8.33 -10.42
N TYR A 170 -8.19 -8.53 -9.15
CA TYR A 170 -7.52 -9.74 -8.71
C TYR A 170 -8.50 -10.63 -7.94
N GLY A 171 -8.95 -11.73 -8.55
CA GLY A 171 -9.89 -12.65 -7.89
C GLY A 171 -10.71 -13.54 -8.81
N THR A 172 -11.79 -14.07 -8.25
CA THR A 172 -12.82 -14.85 -8.91
C THR A 172 -14.20 -14.28 -8.59
N VAL A 173 -15.24 -14.78 -9.27
CA VAL A 173 -16.65 -14.42 -9.03
C VAL A 173 -17.02 -14.29 -7.54
N ASN A 174 -16.54 -15.22 -6.71
CA ASN A 174 -16.91 -15.29 -5.30
C ASN A 174 -15.99 -14.46 -4.39
N LYS A 175 -14.79 -14.10 -4.84
CA LYS A 175 -13.80 -13.38 -4.03
C LYS A 175 -12.76 -12.66 -4.88
N GLY A 176 -12.71 -11.35 -4.78
CA GLY A 176 -11.71 -10.53 -5.44
C GLY A 176 -11.55 -9.15 -4.83
N VAL A 177 -10.66 -8.39 -5.45
CA VAL A 177 -10.36 -7.00 -5.10
C VAL A 177 -10.11 -6.24 -6.40
N VAL A 178 -10.69 -5.06 -6.53
CA VAL A 178 -10.48 -4.16 -7.67
C VAL A 178 -9.67 -2.94 -7.25
N CYS A 179 -8.85 -2.43 -8.16
CA CYS A 179 -8.10 -1.20 -8.00
C CYS A 179 -8.03 -0.46 -9.33
N LYS A 180 -8.13 0.87 -9.30
CA LYS A 180 -7.84 1.71 -10.46
C LYS A 180 -6.37 1.57 -10.85
N SER A 181 -6.11 1.43 -12.14
CA SER A 181 -4.77 1.18 -12.67
C SER A 181 -3.80 2.32 -12.40
N THR A 182 -4.27 3.56 -12.33
CA THR A 182 -3.46 4.73 -11.95
C THR A 182 -2.90 4.61 -10.53
N ALA A 183 -3.71 4.17 -9.56
CA ALA A 183 -3.25 3.92 -8.20
C ALA A 183 -2.23 2.76 -8.13
N ILE A 184 -2.38 1.76 -9.01
CA ILE A 184 -1.41 0.67 -9.16
C ILE A 184 -0.11 1.19 -9.77
N LEU A 185 -0.17 2.02 -10.82
CA LEU A 185 0.99 2.61 -11.48
C LEU A 185 1.87 3.37 -10.49
N ASP A 186 1.28 4.22 -9.67
CA ASP A 186 2.01 4.97 -8.63
C ASP A 186 2.60 4.04 -7.57
N TRP A 187 1.87 3.00 -7.16
CA TRP A 187 2.39 2.02 -6.21
C TRP A 187 3.60 1.26 -6.76
N VAL A 188 3.49 0.76 -7.99
CA VAL A 188 4.54 -0.04 -8.64
C VAL A 188 5.77 0.80 -8.94
N SER A 189 5.61 2.07 -9.30
CA SER A 189 6.72 3.00 -9.58
C SER A 189 7.54 3.34 -8.33
N ASN A 190 6.88 3.44 -7.17
CA ASN A 190 7.51 3.83 -5.91
C ASN A 190 8.12 2.67 -5.10
N HIS A 191 8.12 1.44 -5.65
CA HIS A 191 8.65 0.28 -4.95
C HIS A 191 9.46 -0.60 -5.89
N ASN A 192 10.67 -0.98 -5.49
CA ASN A 192 11.50 -1.83 -6.33
C ASN A 192 11.27 -3.34 -6.08
N ALA A 193 11.40 -4.12 -7.15
CA ALA A 193 11.56 -5.57 -7.08
C ALA A 193 12.98 -5.94 -6.63
N ARG A 194 13.20 -7.24 -6.35
CA ARG A 194 14.52 -7.80 -5.99
C ARG A 194 15.13 -8.60 -7.15
N GLY A 195 14.63 -8.40 -8.36
CA GLY A 195 15.10 -9.09 -9.56
C GLY A 195 16.51 -8.67 -9.95
N VAL A 196 17.11 -9.38 -10.92
CA VAL A 196 18.39 -8.95 -11.53
C VAL A 196 18.22 -7.58 -12.19
N LEU A 197 17.20 -7.46 -13.04
CA LEU A 197 16.71 -6.19 -13.57
C LEU A 197 15.26 -5.97 -13.08
N HIS A 198 14.90 -4.72 -12.91
CA HIS A 198 13.56 -4.34 -12.50
C HIS A 198 13.13 -2.99 -13.06
N ILE A 199 11.83 -2.82 -13.18
CA ILE A 199 11.18 -1.57 -13.55
C ILE A 199 10.13 -1.33 -12.49
N GLY A 200 10.50 -0.54 -11.47
CA GLY A 200 9.76 -0.46 -10.22
C GLY A 200 9.53 -1.85 -9.62
N LYS A 201 8.26 -2.19 -9.34
CA LYS A 201 7.92 -3.46 -8.68
C LYS A 201 7.91 -4.67 -9.61
N LEU A 202 8.15 -4.47 -10.91
CA LEU A 202 8.17 -5.52 -11.90
C LEU A 202 9.60 -6.05 -12.07
N THR A 203 9.77 -7.35 -11.95
CA THR A 203 11.02 -8.03 -12.36
C THR A 203 11.03 -8.18 -13.87
N PHE A 204 12.06 -7.64 -14.52
CA PHE A 204 12.33 -7.80 -15.94
C PHE A 204 13.27 -8.99 -16.17
N GLN A 205 12.87 -9.94 -17.02
CA GLN A 205 13.64 -11.16 -17.29
C GLN A 205 13.28 -11.76 -18.66
N ALA A 206 14.13 -12.63 -19.19
CA ALA A 206 13.75 -13.53 -20.28
C ALA A 206 12.66 -14.51 -19.81
N TRP A 207 11.66 -14.78 -20.66
CA TRP A 207 10.61 -15.75 -20.35
C TRP A 207 11.19 -17.14 -20.10
N ASN A 208 12.06 -17.60 -21.00
CA ASN A 208 12.87 -18.79 -20.78
C ASN A 208 14.11 -18.76 -21.68
N ARG A 209 15.29 -19.02 -21.13
CA ARG A 209 16.54 -19.12 -21.91
C ARG A 209 16.81 -20.53 -22.46
N ASN A 210 15.98 -21.49 -22.08
CA ASN A 210 16.07 -22.90 -22.41
C ASN A 210 17.46 -23.51 -22.18
N LEU A 211 17.94 -23.41 -20.94
CA LEU A 211 19.27 -23.87 -20.52
C LEU A 211 19.53 -25.36 -20.79
N LYS A 212 18.47 -26.16 -20.97
CA LYS A 212 18.55 -27.61 -21.24
C LYS A 212 18.18 -28.00 -22.67
N GLY A 213 18.06 -27.03 -23.60
CA GLY A 213 17.78 -27.33 -25.01
C GLY A 213 16.46 -28.04 -25.31
N LYS A 214 15.43 -27.92 -24.46
CA LYS A 214 14.15 -28.63 -24.67
C LYS A 214 13.39 -28.03 -25.85
N LYS A 215 13.13 -28.79 -26.92
CA LYS A 215 12.40 -28.37 -28.14
C LYS A 215 11.17 -27.49 -27.87
N LYS A 216 10.27 -27.93 -26.95
CA LYS A 216 9.05 -27.19 -26.58
C LYS A 216 9.25 -25.81 -25.93
N SER A 217 10.47 -25.48 -25.51
CA SER A 217 10.81 -24.22 -24.84
C SER A 217 11.67 -23.29 -25.69
N GLU A 218 12.10 -23.70 -26.88
CA GLU A 218 12.85 -22.84 -27.80
C GLU A 218 12.04 -21.61 -28.19
N LYS A 219 10.76 -21.78 -28.52
CA LYS A 219 9.82 -20.68 -28.82
C LYS A 219 9.60 -19.64 -27.71
N LYS A 220 10.20 -19.84 -26.54
CA LYS A 220 10.11 -18.93 -25.39
C LYS A 220 11.38 -18.08 -25.23
N ARG A 221 12.44 -18.39 -25.97
CA ARG A 221 13.65 -17.58 -26.03
C ARG A 221 13.39 -16.31 -26.83
N GLY A 222 14.17 -15.26 -26.57
CA GLY A 222 13.94 -13.96 -27.20
C GLY A 222 12.65 -13.26 -26.77
N VAL A 223 11.91 -13.81 -25.80
CA VAL A 223 10.68 -13.19 -25.28
C VAL A 223 10.99 -12.61 -23.90
N ILE A 224 10.70 -11.32 -23.71
CA ILE A 224 10.78 -10.68 -22.41
C ILE A 224 9.54 -11.04 -21.57
N GLN A 225 9.70 -11.06 -20.25
CA GLN A 225 8.63 -11.35 -19.31
C GLN A 225 8.74 -10.44 -18.09
N LEU A 226 7.64 -9.78 -17.76
CA LEU A 226 7.51 -8.97 -16.56
C LEU A 226 6.73 -9.74 -15.51
N LYS A 227 7.29 -9.86 -14.30
CA LYS A 227 6.60 -10.48 -13.15
C LYS A 227 6.47 -9.52 -12.00
N TRP A 228 5.31 -9.55 -11.36
CA TRP A 228 5.05 -8.82 -10.12
C TRP A 228 5.00 -9.78 -8.93
N GLY A 229 6.15 -9.96 -8.28
CA GLY A 229 6.24 -10.74 -7.05
C GLY A 229 5.37 -10.16 -5.95
N GLY A 230 4.30 -10.87 -5.55
CA GLY A 230 3.40 -10.44 -4.49
C GLY A 230 2.15 -9.67 -4.94
N LEU A 231 1.84 -9.65 -6.25
CA LEU A 231 0.69 -8.98 -6.87
C LEU A 231 -0.58 -8.97 -5.99
N LYS A 232 -1.06 -10.15 -5.57
CA LYS A 232 -2.26 -10.28 -4.72
C LYS A 232 -2.20 -9.40 -3.46
N LYS A 233 -1.08 -9.49 -2.73
CA LYS A 233 -0.91 -8.79 -1.44
C LYS A 233 -0.81 -7.29 -1.67
N ASP A 234 -0.15 -6.88 -2.75
CA ASP A 234 0.01 -5.48 -3.08
C ASP A 234 -1.32 -4.87 -3.54
N ILE A 235 -2.08 -5.52 -4.43
CA ILE A 235 -3.44 -5.07 -4.82
C ILE A 235 -4.35 -4.97 -3.60
N GLN A 236 -4.36 -5.97 -2.71
CA GLN A 236 -5.12 -5.91 -1.46
C GLN A 236 -4.72 -4.72 -0.58
N LYS A 237 -3.44 -4.34 -0.57
CA LYS A 237 -2.94 -3.19 0.19
C LYS A 237 -3.34 -1.87 -0.46
N ILE A 238 -3.23 -1.77 -1.78
CA ILE A 238 -3.61 -0.58 -2.56
C ILE A 238 -5.11 -0.32 -2.39
N ALA A 239 -5.95 -1.35 -2.54
CA ALA A 239 -7.40 -1.23 -2.34
C ALA A 239 -7.75 -0.74 -0.93
N LYS A 240 -7.08 -1.27 0.10
CA LYS A 240 -7.29 -0.81 1.50
C LYS A 240 -6.90 0.65 1.70
N ILE A 241 -5.81 1.11 1.09
CA ILE A 241 -5.37 2.51 1.16
C ILE A 241 -6.41 3.41 0.48
N ASN A 242 -6.87 3.04 -0.70
CA ASN A 242 -7.87 3.80 -1.45
C ASN A 242 -9.21 3.84 -0.72
N LEU A 243 -9.65 2.74 -0.11
CA LEU A 243 -10.86 2.71 0.71
C LEU A 243 -10.78 3.66 1.91
N GLY A 244 -9.60 3.80 2.52
CA GLY A 244 -9.38 4.75 3.63
C GLY A 244 -9.55 6.20 3.15
N LYS A 245 -8.87 6.55 2.06
CA LYS A 245 -9.00 7.86 1.42
C LYS A 245 -10.44 8.14 0.97
N GLN A 246 -11.14 7.13 0.46
CA GLN A 246 -12.52 7.28 0.03
C GLN A 246 -13.45 7.58 1.21
N GLN A 247 -13.29 6.90 2.35
CA GLN A 247 -14.05 7.21 3.56
C GLN A 247 -13.83 8.65 4.04
N GLU A 248 -12.60 9.16 3.96
CA GLU A 248 -12.30 10.56 4.28
C GLU A 248 -13.02 11.53 3.33
N ILE A 249 -13.01 11.23 2.02
CA ILE A 249 -13.71 12.01 1.00
C ILE A 249 -15.22 11.98 1.23
N ASP A 250 -15.79 10.79 1.44
CA ASP A 250 -17.22 10.59 1.63
C ASP A 250 -17.72 11.30 2.89
N PHE A 251 -16.96 11.25 3.99
CA PHE A 251 -17.27 12.01 5.20
C PHE A 251 -17.32 13.52 4.93
N VAL A 252 -16.32 14.05 4.23
CA VAL A 252 -16.26 15.49 3.90
C VAL A 252 -17.45 15.89 3.02
N LYS A 253 -17.74 15.13 1.96
CA LYS A 253 -18.89 15.37 1.09
C LYS A 253 -20.20 15.36 1.87
N LEU A 254 -20.39 14.34 2.71
CA LEU A 254 -21.60 14.16 3.52
C LEU A 254 -21.84 15.35 4.47
N LEU A 255 -20.79 15.84 5.14
CA LEU A 255 -20.92 17.03 6.00
C LEU A 255 -21.25 18.26 5.16
N ASN A 256 -20.58 18.46 4.03
CA ASN A 256 -20.75 19.64 3.18
C ASN A 256 -22.08 19.67 2.41
N GLN A 257 -22.74 18.54 2.23
CA GLN A 257 -24.11 18.47 1.69
C GLN A 257 -25.16 19.03 2.66
N LYS A 258 -24.86 19.11 3.96
CA LYS A 258 -25.75 19.64 5.01
C LYS A 258 -27.03 18.84 5.28
N GLU A 259 -27.17 17.67 4.68
CA GLU A 259 -28.34 16.80 4.87
C GLU A 259 -28.38 16.14 6.24
N LYS A 260 -27.22 15.90 6.87
CA LYS A 260 -27.12 15.31 8.21
C LYS A 260 -26.81 16.35 9.29
N LEU A 261 -27.84 17.04 9.75
CA LEU A 261 -27.75 18.09 10.78
C LEU A 261 -27.20 17.56 12.13
N THR A 262 -27.46 16.29 12.45
CA THR A 262 -27.00 15.67 13.71
C THR A 262 -25.47 15.67 13.90
N TYR A 263 -24.69 15.66 12.82
CA TYR A 263 -23.24 15.80 12.92
C TYR A 263 -22.81 17.22 13.25
N TRP A 264 -23.51 18.22 12.71
CA TRP A 264 -23.27 19.63 13.00
C TRP A 264 -23.65 19.98 14.44
N GLU A 265 -24.76 19.43 14.93
CA GLU A 265 -25.16 19.49 16.34
C GLU A 265 -24.10 18.85 17.25
N THR A 266 -23.60 17.66 16.88
CA THR A 266 -22.52 16.98 17.62
C THR A 266 -21.28 17.86 17.72
N LEU A 267 -20.89 18.50 16.62
CA LEU A 267 -19.76 19.44 16.57
C LEU A 267 -20.04 20.76 17.28
N LYS A 268 -21.31 21.04 17.62
CA LYS A 268 -21.79 22.33 18.16
C LYS A 268 -21.46 23.51 17.25
N LEU A 269 -21.64 23.33 15.94
CA LEU A 269 -21.34 24.33 14.92
C LEU A 269 -22.55 24.58 14.02
N ASN A 270 -22.73 25.84 13.61
CA ASN A 270 -23.78 26.20 12.65
C ASN A 270 -23.37 25.77 11.22
N PRO A 271 -24.17 24.95 10.53
CA PRO A 271 -23.83 24.48 9.19
C PRO A 271 -23.72 25.56 8.10
N SER A 272 -24.34 26.74 8.26
CA SER A 272 -24.52 27.73 7.18
C SER A 272 -23.23 28.26 6.55
N HIS A 273 -22.19 28.46 7.37
CA HIS A 273 -20.91 29.04 6.93
C HIS A 273 -19.70 28.19 7.28
N HIS A 274 -19.91 26.94 7.68
CA HIS A 274 -18.86 26.03 8.06
C HIS A 274 -18.73 24.91 7.03
N TYR A 275 -17.52 24.44 6.76
CA TYR A 275 -17.27 23.40 5.77
C TYR A 275 -16.25 22.40 6.29
N ALA A 276 -16.50 21.12 6.07
CA ALA A 276 -15.51 20.08 6.29
C ALA A 276 -14.43 20.16 5.20
N ILE A 277 -13.17 20.14 5.63
CA ILE A 277 -11.98 20.23 4.81
C ILE A 277 -11.13 18.98 5.05
N ARG A 278 -10.83 18.23 3.99
CA ARG A 278 -9.91 17.08 4.08
C ARG A 278 -8.46 17.56 4.27
N VAL A 279 -7.74 16.97 5.23
CA VAL A 279 -6.30 17.19 5.38
C VAL A 279 -5.57 16.51 4.23
N LYS A 280 -4.81 17.28 3.46
CA LYS A 280 -4.10 16.84 2.25
C LYS A 280 -2.60 16.70 2.49
N TYR A 281 -2.03 17.59 3.29
CA TYR A 281 -0.59 17.74 3.47
C TYR A 281 -0.11 17.27 4.84
N GLN A 282 1.15 16.84 4.89
CA GLN A 282 1.81 16.55 6.16
C GLN A 282 2.04 17.84 6.97
N LYS A 283 1.91 17.72 8.29
CA LYS A 283 2.06 18.80 9.26
C LYS A 283 3.30 18.59 10.10
N TYR A 284 3.92 19.67 10.52
CA TYR A 284 5.09 19.60 11.39
C TYR A 284 4.66 19.07 12.76
N GLY A 285 5.21 17.92 13.18
CA GLY A 285 4.97 17.35 14.50
C GLY A 285 6.04 17.81 15.48
N LYS A 286 5.66 18.51 16.56
CA LYS A 286 6.57 19.08 17.57
C LYS A 286 7.48 18.03 18.21
N ILE A 287 6.93 16.87 18.58
CA ILE A 287 7.72 15.79 19.20
C ILE A 287 8.61 15.10 18.17
N ASN A 288 8.12 14.98 16.93
CA ASN A 288 8.82 14.31 15.84
C ASN A 288 9.89 15.19 15.17
N GLN A 289 9.81 16.52 15.31
CA GLN A 289 10.67 17.53 14.67
C GLN A 289 10.77 17.36 13.15
N ARG A 290 9.65 16.98 12.50
CA ARG A 290 9.55 16.82 11.05
C ARG A 290 8.10 16.83 10.59
N LYS A 291 7.90 16.99 9.28
CA LYS A 291 6.58 16.82 8.64
C LYS A 291 6.15 15.35 8.70
N ILE A 292 4.96 15.11 9.24
CA ILE A 292 4.28 13.81 9.32
C ILE A 292 2.78 14.00 9.09
N TRP A 293 2.04 12.92 8.86
CA TRP A 293 0.58 12.99 8.80
C TRP A 293 0.02 13.43 10.16
N ALA A 294 -0.91 14.39 10.11
CA ALA A 294 -1.66 14.88 11.27
C ALA A 294 -2.50 13.77 11.91
N LYS A 295 -3.06 14.05 13.10
CA LYS A 295 -4.02 13.13 13.71
C LYS A 295 -5.41 13.27 13.11
N ALA A 296 -5.80 14.51 12.79
CA ALA A 296 -7.00 14.80 12.04
C ALA A 296 -6.85 14.36 10.58
N ASP A 297 -7.89 13.70 10.07
CA ASP A 297 -8.03 13.36 8.66
C ASP A 297 -8.87 14.43 7.93
N ALA A 298 -9.75 15.14 8.67
CA ALA A 298 -10.49 16.32 8.23
C ALA A 298 -10.66 17.31 9.39
N PHE A 299 -11.03 18.56 9.11
CA PHE A 299 -11.39 19.57 10.11
C PHE A 299 -12.46 20.51 9.55
N ILE A 300 -12.97 21.44 10.36
CA ILE A 300 -13.96 22.42 9.92
C ILE A 300 -13.29 23.78 9.68
N ALA A 301 -13.64 24.44 8.57
CA ALA A 301 -13.27 25.82 8.29
C ALA A 301 -14.53 26.67 8.09
N LYS A 302 -14.45 27.95 8.43
CA LYS A 302 -15.53 28.93 8.30
C LYS A 302 -15.24 29.89 7.14
N GLY A 303 -16.27 30.23 6.36
CA GLY A 303 -16.17 31.22 5.30
C GLY A 303 -17.34 31.14 4.31
N LEU A 304 -17.14 31.75 3.13
CA LEU A 304 -18.11 31.74 2.05
C LEU A 304 -17.56 30.92 0.88
N ILE A 305 -18.37 29.98 0.39
CA ILE A 305 -18.05 29.19 -0.81
C ILE A 305 -19.27 29.26 -1.73
N PRO A 306 -19.11 29.62 -3.01
CA PRO A 306 -20.22 29.65 -3.94
C PRO A 306 -20.89 28.27 -4.09
N GLN A 307 -22.22 28.22 -4.02
CA GLN A 307 -22.97 26.96 -4.11
C GLN A 307 -22.70 26.21 -5.43
N HIS A 308 -22.50 26.93 -6.53
CA HIS A 308 -22.16 26.31 -7.81
C HIS A 308 -20.81 25.58 -7.76
N TYR A 309 -19.83 26.11 -7.04
CA TYR A 309 -18.52 25.47 -6.85
C TYR A 309 -18.65 24.19 -6.03
N LEU A 310 -19.42 24.23 -4.94
CA LEU A 310 -19.70 23.03 -4.13
C LEU A 310 -20.34 21.93 -4.96
N LYS A 311 -21.37 22.25 -5.76
CA LYS A 311 -22.02 21.28 -6.66
C LYS A 311 -21.03 20.72 -7.69
N LEU A 312 -20.20 21.58 -8.31
CA LEU A 312 -19.19 21.17 -9.28
C LEU A 312 -18.13 20.24 -8.69
N GLN A 313 -17.70 20.50 -7.45
CA GLN A 313 -16.75 19.64 -6.72
C GLN A 313 -17.44 18.45 -6.04
N HIS A 314 -18.74 18.23 -6.27
CA HIS A 314 -19.55 17.23 -5.59
C HIS A 314 -19.39 17.29 -4.07
N TYR A 315 -19.39 18.51 -3.52
CA TYR A 315 -19.26 18.87 -2.11
C TYR A 315 -17.94 18.46 -1.45
N PHE A 316 -16.94 18.03 -2.22
CA PHE A 316 -15.62 17.71 -1.70
C PHE A 316 -14.74 18.96 -1.63
N LEU A 317 -14.12 19.17 -0.47
CA LEU A 317 -13.17 20.25 -0.23
C LEU A 317 -11.92 19.72 0.48
N ASN A 318 -10.78 20.36 0.23
CA ASN A 318 -9.51 20.05 0.85
C ASN A 318 -8.70 21.32 1.13
N GLU A 319 -7.48 21.17 1.66
CA GLU A 319 -6.67 22.31 2.10
C GLU A 319 -6.32 23.33 1.00
N ASP A 320 -6.38 22.96 -0.28
CA ASP A 320 -6.21 23.92 -1.37
C ASP A 320 -7.39 24.93 -1.43
N ASP A 321 -8.60 24.48 -1.08
CA ASP A 321 -9.80 25.32 -1.08
C ASP A 321 -9.79 26.38 0.03
N ILE A 322 -9.01 26.14 1.10
CA ILE A 322 -8.82 27.14 2.16
C ILE A 322 -8.19 28.41 1.61
N GLN A 323 -7.09 28.26 0.86
CA GLN A 323 -6.41 29.40 0.26
C GLN A 323 -7.29 30.05 -0.82
N ARG A 324 -7.99 29.23 -1.61
CA ARG A 324 -8.85 29.69 -2.71
C ARG A 324 -9.98 30.62 -2.25
N PHE A 325 -10.61 30.31 -1.12
CA PHE A 325 -11.77 31.05 -0.61
C PHE A 325 -11.48 31.80 0.70
N ASN A 326 -10.20 31.92 1.08
CA ASN A 326 -9.78 32.56 2.32
C ASN A 326 -10.53 32.02 3.57
N LEU A 327 -10.69 30.70 3.65
CA LEU A 327 -11.43 30.06 4.75
C LEU A 327 -10.61 30.10 6.03
N GLN A 328 -11.27 30.32 7.16
CA GLN A 328 -10.64 30.32 8.47
C GLN A 328 -10.82 28.97 9.14
N ALA A 329 -9.73 28.27 9.42
CA ALA A 329 -9.76 27.01 10.16
C ALA A 329 -10.36 27.21 11.56
N VAL A 330 -11.31 26.37 11.95
CA VAL A 330 -11.93 26.40 13.28
C VAL A 330 -11.18 25.46 14.21
N ALA A 331 -10.66 25.99 15.31
CA ALA A 331 -9.91 25.22 16.30
C ALA A 331 -10.76 24.12 16.96
N HIS A 332 -10.13 23.01 17.37
CA HIS A 332 -10.76 21.88 18.07
C HIS A 332 -11.87 21.17 17.27
N THR A 333 -11.80 21.24 15.94
CA THR A 333 -12.77 20.58 15.04
C THR A 333 -12.19 19.41 14.25
N GLY A 334 -10.91 19.09 14.46
CA GLY A 334 -10.28 18.00 13.74
C GLY A 334 -10.93 16.65 14.06
N VAL A 335 -11.13 15.85 13.02
CA VAL A 335 -11.83 14.56 13.04
C VAL A 335 -10.87 13.48 12.60
N SER A 336 -10.72 12.43 13.42
CA SER A 336 -10.09 11.19 12.99
C SER A 336 -11.15 10.29 12.37
N ILE A 337 -10.98 9.90 11.12
CA ILE A 337 -11.96 9.15 10.33
C ILE A 337 -11.51 7.69 10.29
N LYS A 338 -12.42 6.76 10.58
CA LYS A 338 -12.16 5.32 10.58
C LYS A 338 -13.06 4.64 9.57
N GLN A 339 -12.51 3.64 8.88
CA GLN A 339 -13.25 2.80 7.96
C GLN A 339 -14.37 2.07 8.72
N GLU A 340 -15.59 2.14 8.19
CA GLU A 340 -16.82 1.71 8.86
C GLU A 340 -16.78 0.28 9.42
N HIS A 341 -16.07 -0.63 8.76
CA HIS A 341 -15.99 -2.04 9.15
C HIS A 341 -14.59 -2.50 9.56
N SER A 342 -13.65 -1.57 9.82
CA SER A 342 -12.27 -1.92 10.11
C SER A 342 -11.98 -1.91 11.62
N THR A 343 -11.65 -3.08 12.15
CA THR A 343 -11.09 -3.23 13.51
C THR A 343 -9.56 -3.29 13.51
N GLN A 344 -8.94 -3.29 12.32
CA GLN A 344 -7.51 -3.59 12.16
C GLN A 344 -6.63 -2.36 11.92
N TYR A 345 -7.14 -1.16 12.22
CA TYR A 345 -6.36 0.07 12.08
C TYR A 345 -5.30 0.21 13.18
N GLN A 346 -4.45 1.22 13.01
CA GLN A 346 -3.40 1.54 13.96
C GLN A 346 -3.67 2.94 14.49
N ILE A 347 -3.78 3.07 15.81
CA ILE A 347 -4.04 4.36 16.48
C ILE A 347 -2.81 5.26 16.36
N LEU A 348 -1.64 4.69 16.69
CA LEU A 348 -0.35 5.36 16.57
C LEU A 348 0.77 4.32 16.39
N LYS A 349 1.82 4.71 15.67
CA LYS A 349 3.09 3.98 15.62
C LYS A 349 4.23 4.88 16.04
N ILE A 350 4.94 4.43 17.05
CA ILE A 350 5.94 5.20 17.79
C ILE A 350 7.31 4.63 17.43
N ALA A 351 8.16 5.47 16.85
CA ALA A 351 9.56 5.15 16.54
C ALA A 351 10.45 5.34 17.79
N PRO A 352 11.68 4.79 17.83
CA PRO A 352 12.58 4.89 18.98
C PRO A 352 12.77 6.30 19.54
N SER A 353 13.10 7.28 18.71
CA SER A 353 13.30 8.66 19.18
C SER A 353 12.03 9.29 19.76
N THR A 354 10.86 9.00 19.19
CA THR A 354 9.57 9.47 19.71
C THR A 354 9.20 8.74 21.01
N PHE A 355 9.50 7.45 21.11
CA PHE A 355 9.23 6.67 22.31
C PHE A 355 10.06 7.18 23.49
N GLN A 356 11.36 7.43 23.27
CA GLN A 356 12.24 8.04 24.27
C GLN A 356 11.67 9.36 24.81
N LYS A 357 11.20 10.26 23.93
CA LYS A 357 10.63 11.54 24.34
C LYS A 357 9.32 11.39 25.14
N LEU A 358 8.48 10.42 24.79
CA LEU A 358 7.16 10.23 25.41
C LEU A 358 7.20 9.43 26.71
N PHE A 359 8.07 8.42 26.79
CA PHE A 359 8.16 7.48 27.92
C PHE A 359 9.43 7.69 28.76
N LYS A 360 10.23 8.72 28.45
CA LYS A 360 11.51 9.04 29.11
C LYS A 360 12.51 7.88 29.13
N GLY A 361 12.42 6.98 28.16
CA GLY A 361 13.23 5.76 28.12
C GLY A 361 12.74 4.76 27.08
N ASN A 362 13.66 4.02 26.45
CA ASN A 362 13.33 3.00 25.46
C ASN A 362 13.29 1.56 26.02
N ILE A 363 13.63 1.38 27.30
CA ILE A 363 13.75 0.06 27.96
C ILE A 363 12.47 -0.77 27.81
N LEU A 364 11.29 -0.15 28.02
CA LEU A 364 9.99 -0.81 27.86
C LEU A 364 9.69 -1.18 26.40
N ALA A 365 10.07 -0.34 25.44
CA ALA A 365 9.87 -0.64 24.03
C ALA A 365 10.77 -1.79 23.55
N ALA A 366 12.01 -1.84 24.04
CA ALA A 366 12.92 -2.96 23.86
C ALA A 366 12.31 -4.24 24.45
N GLY A 367 11.88 -4.23 25.71
CA GLY A 367 11.22 -5.36 26.38
C GLY A 367 10.00 -5.89 25.63
N ALA A 368 9.14 -5.00 25.13
CA ALA A 368 7.98 -5.38 24.32
C ALA A 368 8.36 -6.04 22.97
N SER A 369 9.61 -5.85 22.52
CA SER A 369 10.12 -6.23 21.20
C SER A 369 11.01 -7.47 21.17
N VAL A 370 11.68 -7.86 22.26
CA VAL A 370 12.74 -8.90 22.28
C VAL A 370 12.26 -10.34 22.12
N TYR A 371 10.98 -10.66 22.34
CA TYR A 371 10.56 -12.07 22.27
C TYR A 371 10.35 -12.56 20.82
N TYR A 372 10.90 -13.74 20.53
CA TYR A 372 10.60 -14.56 19.36
C TYR A 372 10.09 -15.96 19.77
N LYS A 373 9.02 -16.43 19.12
CA LYS A 373 8.53 -17.81 19.30
C LYS A 373 9.52 -18.85 18.75
N LYS A 374 10.21 -18.53 17.64
CA LYS A 374 11.21 -19.43 17.02
C LYS A 374 12.59 -19.14 17.61
N LYS A 375 13.18 -20.11 18.31
CA LYS A 375 14.50 -20.00 18.98
C LYS A 375 15.59 -19.47 18.04
N LYS A 376 15.64 -19.96 16.79
CA LYS A 376 16.58 -19.50 15.74
C LYS A 376 16.55 -18.00 15.39
N LYS A 377 15.57 -17.24 15.89
CA LYS A 377 15.47 -15.79 15.68
C LYS A 377 15.96 -14.96 16.87
N LEU A 378 16.25 -15.58 18.01
CA LEU A 378 16.75 -14.89 19.21
C LEU A 378 18.07 -14.15 18.97
N PRO A 379 19.02 -14.62 18.12
CA PRO A 379 20.20 -13.82 17.79
C PRO A 379 19.90 -12.43 17.19
N LEU A 380 18.71 -12.24 16.59
CA LEU A 380 18.28 -10.93 16.07
C LEU A 380 17.95 -9.93 17.19
N ASN A 381 17.96 -10.33 18.47
CA ASN A 381 17.68 -9.43 19.59
C ASN A 381 18.77 -8.39 19.78
N LYS A 382 20.04 -8.67 19.44
CA LYS A 382 21.11 -7.65 19.39
C LYS A 382 20.70 -6.44 18.55
N ASN A 383 20.18 -6.71 17.35
CA ASN A 383 19.71 -5.65 16.44
C ASN A 383 18.48 -4.92 16.99
N ILE A 384 17.63 -5.60 17.78
CA ILE A 384 16.45 -4.98 18.42
C ILE A 384 16.92 -4.01 19.50
N LEU A 385 17.82 -4.42 20.39
CA LEU A 385 18.33 -3.60 21.47
C LEU A 385 19.07 -2.37 20.92
N GLN A 386 19.99 -2.59 19.98
CA GLN A 386 20.67 -1.51 19.26
C GLN A 386 19.68 -0.57 18.58
N GLY A 387 18.66 -1.11 17.92
CA GLY A 387 17.63 -0.33 17.25
C GLY A 387 16.73 0.50 18.17
N TRP A 388 16.67 0.15 19.46
CA TRP A 388 16.02 0.94 20.51
C TRP A 388 17.02 1.78 21.32
N ASN A 389 18.30 1.79 20.95
CA ASN A 389 19.38 2.46 21.67
C ASN A 389 19.47 2.04 23.15
N ILE A 390 19.48 0.72 23.38
CA ILE A 390 19.62 0.10 24.71
C ILE A 390 20.76 -0.93 24.62
N SER A 391 21.67 -0.91 25.60
CA SER A 391 22.72 -1.93 25.70
C SER A 391 22.13 -3.26 26.19
N GLU A 392 22.81 -4.38 25.91
CA GLU A 392 22.36 -5.67 26.45
C GLU A 392 22.49 -5.74 27.97
N GLU A 393 23.52 -5.11 28.53
CA GLU A 393 23.73 -5.00 29.97
C GLU A 393 22.59 -4.25 30.66
N ASP A 394 22.28 -3.02 30.25
CA ASP A 394 21.17 -2.24 30.81
C ASP A 394 19.84 -3.00 30.72
N PHE A 395 19.64 -3.70 29.61
CA PHE A 395 18.45 -4.51 29.38
C PHE A 395 18.34 -5.64 30.39
N LEU A 396 19.42 -6.40 30.59
CA LEU A 396 19.46 -7.54 31.49
C LEU A 396 19.33 -7.07 32.93
N THR A 397 20.12 -6.10 33.38
CA THR A 397 20.10 -5.54 34.73
C THR A 397 18.70 -5.07 35.11
N TYR A 398 18.08 -4.21 34.29
CA TYR A 398 16.75 -3.68 34.55
C TYR A 398 15.69 -4.79 34.71
N TYR A 399 15.69 -5.80 33.84
CA TYR A 399 14.64 -6.83 33.87
C TYR A 399 14.92 -7.95 34.87
N SER A 400 16.19 -8.25 35.16
CA SER A 400 16.57 -9.15 36.25
C SER A 400 16.07 -8.61 37.58
N GLU A 401 16.31 -7.33 37.86
CA GLU A 401 15.84 -6.66 39.08
C GLU A 401 14.32 -6.52 39.11
N LYS A 402 13.70 -5.95 38.07
CA LYS A 402 12.27 -5.64 38.08
C LYS A 402 11.35 -6.85 38.11
N LEU A 403 11.82 -8.01 37.65
CA LEU A 403 10.99 -9.22 37.56
C LEU A 403 11.54 -10.39 38.39
N ASN A 404 12.64 -10.18 39.12
CA ASN A 404 13.37 -11.24 39.82
C ASN A 404 13.63 -12.44 38.91
N LEU A 405 14.26 -12.19 37.75
CA LEU A 405 14.53 -13.22 36.73
C LEU A 405 16.02 -13.54 36.67
N ASN A 406 16.34 -14.83 36.63
CA ASN A 406 17.66 -15.27 36.20
C ASN A 406 17.73 -15.21 34.65
N ILE A 407 18.12 -14.04 34.12
CA ILE A 407 18.37 -13.83 32.69
C ILE A 407 19.79 -13.29 32.49
N HIS A 408 20.60 -14.05 31.75
CA HIS A 408 22.01 -13.72 31.48
C HIS A 408 22.26 -13.42 29.99
N SER A 409 21.27 -13.58 29.11
CA SER A 409 21.40 -13.23 27.70
C SER A 409 20.06 -12.92 27.05
N SER A 410 20.05 -11.92 26.16
CA SER A 410 18.91 -11.64 25.29
C SER A 410 18.86 -12.56 24.06
N THR A 411 19.94 -13.28 23.75
CA THR A 411 20.05 -14.10 22.53
C THR A 411 20.03 -15.62 22.78
N ASP A 412 20.29 -16.07 24.01
CA ASP A 412 20.26 -17.49 24.35
C ASP A 412 18.82 -18.05 24.35
N SER A 413 18.68 -19.21 23.74
CA SER A 413 17.46 -20.02 23.75
C SER A 413 17.00 -20.47 25.14
N LYS A 414 17.92 -20.64 26.11
CA LYS A 414 17.58 -20.96 27.51
C LYS A 414 16.79 -19.82 28.18
N CYS A 415 17.07 -18.58 27.80
CA CYS A 415 16.40 -17.38 28.32
C CYS A 415 15.04 -17.09 27.66
N GLN A 416 14.55 -17.93 26.74
CA GLN A 416 13.34 -17.64 25.95
C GLN A 416 12.07 -17.46 26.80
N SER A 417 11.94 -18.21 27.90
CA SER A 417 10.81 -18.09 28.85
C SER A 417 10.85 -16.74 29.59
N CYS A 418 12.02 -16.32 30.06
CA CYS A 418 12.26 -15.00 30.66
C CYS A 418 11.91 -13.88 29.68
N LEU A 419 12.38 -13.96 28.43
CA LEU A 419 12.05 -12.97 27.38
C LEU A 419 10.54 -12.88 27.09
N LYS A 420 9.80 -13.99 27.21
CA LYS A 420 8.34 -13.99 27.09
C LYS A 420 7.68 -13.23 28.26
N LYS A 421 8.17 -13.43 29.49
CA LYS A 421 7.71 -12.71 30.70
C LYS A 421 8.01 -11.22 30.57
N ILE A 422 9.24 -10.85 30.18
CA ILE A 422 9.67 -9.46 29.93
C ILE A 422 8.74 -8.78 28.93
N LYS A 423 8.46 -9.41 27.78
CA LYS A 423 7.52 -8.85 26.79
C LYS A 423 6.14 -8.59 27.36
N ARG A 424 5.61 -9.51 28.18
CA ARG A 424 4.28 -9.36 28.79
C ARG A 424 4.28 -8.18 29.77
N TYR A 425 5.28 -8.13 30.64
CA TYR A 425 5.45 -7.04 31.61
C TYR A 425 5.60 -5.69 30.90
N ALA A 426 6.52 -5.56 29.97
CA ALA A 426 6.79 -4.30 29.28
C ALA A 426 5.55 -3.77 28.54
N LYS A 427 4.79 -4.65 27.88
CA LYS A 427 3.50 -4.28 27.27
C LYS A 427 2.47 -3.80 28.30
N LYS A 428 2.38 -4.47 29.45
CA LYS A 428 1.49 -4.07 30.55
C LYS A 428 1.88 -2.68 31.05
N MET A 429 3.16 -2.45 31.33
CA MET A 429 3.65 -1.15 31.78
C MET A 429 3.37 -0.04 30.77
N ILE A 430 3.61 -0.26 29.47
CA ILE A 430 3.29 0.72 28.44
C ILE A 430 1.79 1.07 28.46
N ILE A 431 0.91 0.07 28.58
CA ILE A 431 -0.54 0.30 28.68
C ILE A 431 -0.88 1.13 29.92
N GLU A 432 -0.28 0.81 31.07
CA GLU A 432 -0.51 1.52 32.32
C GLU A 432 -0.05 2.98 32.26
N HIS A 433 1.13 3.25 31.70
CA HIS A 433 1.62 4.62 31.50
C HIS A 433 0.65 5.43 30.64
N ILE A 434 0.20 4.87 29.51
CA ILE A 434 -0.75 5.53 28.62
C ILE A 434 -2.10 5.80 29.32
N LYS A 435 -2.55 4.90 30.19
CA LYS A 435 -3.82 5.07 30.91
C LYS A 435 -3.74 6.08 32.05
N LYS A 436 -2.61 6.13 32.76
CA LYS A 436 -2.42 7.01 33.93
C LYS A 436 -2.07 8.45 33.52
N ASP A 437 -1.30 8.62 32.45
CA ASP A 437 -0.89 9.94 31.97
C ASP A 437 -1.87 10.46 30.91
N LYS A 438 -2.70 11.45 31.31
CA LYS A 438 -3.69 12.08 30.42
C LYS A 438 -3.04 12.78 29.22
N ASN A 439 -1.86 13.39 29.38
CA ASN A 439 -1.17 14.07 28.29
C ASN A 439 -0.65 13.08 27.27
N LEU A 440 -0.05 11.97 27.73
CA LEU A 440 0.39 10.88 26.86
C LEU A 440 -0.80 10.22 26.14
N SER A 441 -1.90 9.99 26.86
CA SER A 441 -3.14 9.48 26.27
C SER A 441 -3.66 10.41 25.16
N ASN A 442 -3.82 11.70 25.46
CA ASN A 442 -4.29 12.70 24.51
C ASN A 442 -3.35 12.83 23.30
N PHE A 443 -2.03 12.75 23.51
CA PHE A 443 -1.06 12.68 22.42
C PHE A 443 -1.32 11.46 21.51
N ILE A 444 -1.50 10.27 22.09
CA ILE A 444 -1.66 9.03 21.33
C ILE A 444 -2.97 8.98 20.57
N PHE A 445 -4.08 9.34 21.22
CA PHE A 445 -5.43 9.19 20.69
C PHE A 445 -5.92 10.40 19.89
N MET A 446 -5.41 11.60 20.19
CA MET A 446 -5.87 12.86 19.62
C MET A 446 -4.74 13.71 19.02
N GLY A 447 -3.47 13.37 19.21
CA GLY A 447 -2.34 14.12 18.66
C GLY A 447 -2.06 15.45 19.38
N ILE A 448 -2.73 15.69 20.51
CA ILE A 448 -2.57 16.89 21.33
C ILE A 448 -1.12 16.99 21.84
N GLY A 449 -0.56 18.20 21.78
CA GLY A 449 0.85 18.47 22.09
C GLY A 449 1.84 18.16 20.96
N ASN A 450 1.41 17.43 19.91
CA ASN A 450 2.25 17.21 18.72
C ASN A 450 1.94 18.17 17.58
N PHE A 451 0.65 18.46 17.36
CA PHE A 451 0.18 19.26 16.24
C PHE A 451 -0.55 20.50 16.76
N PRO A 452 -0.46 21.63 16.05
CA PRO A 452 -1.33 22.76 16.31
C PRO A 452 -2.77 22.44 15.88
N GLU A 453 -3.73 23.21 16.39
CA GLU A 453 -5.10 23.20 15.87
C GLU A 453 -5.11 23.69 14.41
N PRO A 454 -6.01 23.17 13.55
CA PRO A 454 -7.05 22.18 13.80
C PRO A 454 -6.60 20.72 13.56
N PHE A 455 -5.30 20.44 13.62
CA PHE A 455 -4.73 19.15 13.18
C PHE A 455 -4.66 18.07 14.27
N THR A 456 -5.12 18.39 15.48
CA THR A 456 -5.46 17.42 16.53
C THR A 456 -6.82 16.80 16.21
N ALA A 457 -7.16 15.65 16.79
CA ALA A 457 -8.43 14.97 16.52
C ALA A 457 -9.28 14.82 17.78
N PRO A 458 -9.91 15.88 18.29
CA PRO A 458 -10.87 15.78 19.40
C PRO A 458 -12.16 15.03 19.00
N TRP A 459 -12.42 14.82 17.71
CA TRP A 459 -13.57 14.06 17.21
C TRP A 459 -13.15 12.75 16.53
N LEU A 460 -14.02 11.75 16.61
CA LEU A 460 -13.84 10.43 16.01
C LEU A 460 -15.09 10.10 15.18
N PHE A 461 -14.88 9.83 13.89
CA PHE A 461 -15.90 9.26 13.02
C PHE A 461 -15.63 7.78 12.82
N GLU A 462 -16.48 6.90 13.36
CA GLU A 462 -16.38 5.46 13.18
C GLU A 462 -17.77 4.82 13.12
N LYS A 463 -17.92 3.76 12.32
CA LYS A 463 -19.20 3.03 12.15
C LYS A 463 -20.39 3.94 11.79
N GLY A 464 -20.15 4.99 11.00
CA GLY A 464 -21.19 5.94 10.59
C GLY A 464 -21.60 6.96 11.65
N THR A 465 -20.93 6.99 12.81
CA THR A 465 -21.24 7.91 13.91
C THR A 465 -20.08 8.86 14.16
N LEU A 466 -20.39 10.15 14.27
CA LEU A 466 -19.47 11.18 14.76
C LEU A 466 -19.67 11.30 16.27
N LYS A 467 -18.58 11.28 17.03
CA LYS A 467 -18.59 11.43 18.49
C LYS A 467 -17.31 12.05 19.00
N GLN A 468 -17.32 12.53 20.23
CA GLN A 468 -16.11 12.98 20.90
C GLN A 468 -15.10 11.83 20.96
N ASN A 469 -13.85 12.11 20.63
CA ASN A 469 -12.79 11.13 20.66
C ASN A 469 -12.44 10.76 22.11
N TYR A 470 -12.02 9.52 22.32
CA TYR A 470 -11.71 8.98 23.63
C TYR A 470 -10.61 7.92 23.52
N PRO A 471 -9.91 7.59 24.63
CA PRO A 471 -8.96 6.50 24.67
C PRO A 471 -9.65 5.13 24.49
N ILE A 472 -9.87 4.72 23.24
CA ILE A 472 -10.49 3.43 22.92
C ILE A 472 -9.70 2.25 23.51
N PRO A 473 -10.35 1.12 23.87
CA PRO A 473 -9.65 -0.08 24.30
C PRO A 473 -8.56 -0.51 23.30
N PHE A 474 -7.33 -0.69 23.80
CA PHE A 474 -6.16 -0.87 22.94
C PHE A 474 -5.22 -1.99 23.38
N THR A 475 -4.38 -2.43 22.44
CA THR A 475 -3.25 -3.35 22.66
C THR A 475 -1.94 -2.76 22.16
N ILE A 476 -0.85 -3.26 22.75
CA ILE A 476 0.51 -2.93 22.32
C ILE A 476 1.05 -4.07 21.47
N THR A 477 1.48 -3.73 20.26
CA THR A 477 2.11 -4.66 19.31
C THR A 477 3.43 -4.11 18.80
N THR A 478 4.26 -4.95 18.20
CA THR A 478 5.47 -4.51 17.53
C THR A 478 5.16 -4.21 16.07
N GLY A 479 5.81 -3.19 15.51
CA GLY A 479 5.66 -2.83 14.11
C GLY A 479 6.07 -3.98 13.18
N SER A 480 5.35 -4.14 12.06
CA SER A 480 5.63 -5.17 11.03
C SER A 480 7.00 -4.99 10.35
N GLY A 481 7.65 -3.85 10.54
CA GLY A 481 8.99 -3.55 10.04
C GLY A 481 10.15 -4.13 10.87
N ARG A 482 9.88 -4.70 12.06
CA ARG A 482 10.91 -5.23 12.98
C ARG A 482 11.90 -6.17 12.29
N SER A 483 11.44 -7.05 11.40
CA SER A 483 12.32 -8.00 10.70
C SER A 483 13.16 -7.38 9.58
N ARG A 484 13.02 -6.06 9.34
CA ARG A 484 13.74 -5.29 8.32
C ARG A 484 14.53 -4.13 8.95
N GLY A 485 14.84 -4.22 10.24
CA GLY A 485 15.55 -3.16 10.99
C GLY A 485 14.70 -1.92 11.29
N LYS A 486 13.39 -1.94 11.06
CA LYS A 486 12.50 -0.79 11.35
C LYS A 486 11.73 -1.04 12.65
N TYR A 487 12.30 -0.60 13.76
CA TYR A 487 11.76 -0.79 15.10
C TYR A 487 10.70 0.25 15.43
N SER A 488 9.63 -0.19 16.08
CA SER A 488 8.52 0.67 16.51
C SER A 488 7.54 -0.10 17.38
N ILE A 489 6.88 0.64 18.27
CA ILE A 489 5.70 0.18 19.00
C ILE A 489 4.46 0.64 18.25
N ALA A 490 3.47 -0.23 18.10
CA ALA A 490 2.20 0.06 17.47
C ALA A 490 1.07 -0.11 18.49
N VAL A 491 0.33 0.98 18.71
CA VAL A 491 -0.91 1.02 19.48
C VAL A 491 -2.06 0.71 18.53
N LYS A 492 -2.87 -0.30 18.87
CA LYS A 492 -3.98 -0.77 18.02
C LYS A 492 -5.25 -0.97 18.83
N PRO A 493 -6.43 -0.83 18.23
CA PRO A 493 -7.68 -1.24 18.87
C PRO A 493 -7.61 -2.70 19.34
N LYS A 494 -8.35 -3.01 20.41
CA LYS A 494 -8.54 -4.38 20.90
C LYS A 494 -9.43 -5.19 19.99
#